data_AF-Q8L6C9-F1
#
_entry.id   AF-Q8L6C9-F1
#
_cell.length_a   1.000
_cell.length_b   1.000
_cell.length_c   1.000
_cell.angle_alpha   90.00
_cell.angle_beta   90.00
_cell.angle_gamma   90.00
#
_symmetry.space_group_name_H-M   'P 1'
#
loop_
_entity.id
_entity.type
_entity.pdbx_description
1 polymer ?
#
loop_
_entity_poly.entity_id
_entity_poly.type
_entity_poly.pdbx_seq_one_letter_code
_entity_poly.pdbx_strand_id
1 'polypeptide(L)'
;ADAIKSLVTPTPEGDWFSTGVYTTGNPYGIAEDIVFSMPCRSKGDGDYELATDVSMDDFLWERIKKSEAELLAEKKCVAHLTGEGNAFCDLPEDTMLPGEV
;
A
#
# COMPACT_ATOMS: atom_id res chain seq x y z
N ALA A 1 11.75 -7.29 11.59
CA ALA A 1 11.70 -8.76 11.81
C ALA A 1 10.27 -9.29 11.72
N ASP A 2 9.30 -8.59 12.33
CA ASP A 2 7.92 -9.10 12.40
C ASP A 2 7.19 -9.14 11.05
N ALA A 3 7.46 -8.19 10.15
CA ALA A 3 6.90 -8.24 8.79
C ALA A 3 7.21 -9.55 8.04
N ILE A 4 8.44 -10.06 8.14
CA ILE A 4 8.81 -11.35 7.54
C ILE A 4 8.10 -12.49 8.26
N LYS A 5 8.03 -12.45 9.61
CA LYS A 5 7.31 -13.47 10.39
C LYS A 5 5.84 -13.55 10.00
N SER A 6 5.18 -12.42 9.72
CA SER A 6 3.78 -12.38 9.29
C SER A 6 3.54 -13.08 7.94
N LEU A 7 4.56 -13.23 7.10
CA LEU A 7 4.48 -13.95 5.83
C LEU A 7 4.83 -15.44 5.96
N VAL A 8 5.71 -15.80 6.90
CA VAL A 8 6.16 -17.21 7.11
C VAL A 8 5.46 -17.90 8.27
N THR A 9 4.59 -17.20 8.98
CA THR A 9 3.76 -17.72 10.06
C THR A 9 2.29 -17.52 9.68
N PRO A 10 1.43 -18.55 9.79
CA PRO A 10 0.01 -18.38 9.55
C PRO A 10 -0.56 -17.24 10.40
N THR A 11 -1.27 -16.32 9.76
CA THR A 11 -1.93 -15.21 10.45
C THR A 11 -3.04 -15.77 11.35
N PRO A 12 -3.19 -15.31 12.62
CA PRO A 12 -4.27 -15.74 13.48
C PRO A 12 -5.67 -15.53 12.85
N GLU A 13 -6.62 -16.40 13.16
CA GLU A 13 -7.99 -16.26 12.65
C GLU A 13 -8.60 -14.92 13.08
N GLY A 14 -9.15 -14.18 12.10
CA GLY A 14 -9.74 -12.87 12.32
C GLY A 14 -8.74 -11.70 12.38
N ASP A 15 -7.43 -11.97 12.41
CA ASP A 15 -6.40 -10.94 12.46
C ASP A 15 -5.78 -10.68 11.07
N TRP A 16 -5.07 -9.56 10.90
CA TRP A 16 -4.36 -9.21 9.66
C TRP A 16 -3.10 -8.42 9.96
N PHE A 17 -2.19 -8.34 8.99
CA PHE A 17 -1.03 -7.46 9.06
C PHE A 17 -1.05 -6.45 7.92
N SER A 18 -0.48 -5.27 8.17
CA SER A 18 -0.36 -4.22 7.15
C SER A 18 0.95 -4.40 6.38
N THR A 19 0.87 -4.42 5.05
CA THR A 19 2.05 -4.47 4.19
C THR A 19 1.83 -3.68 2.91
N GLY A 20 2.87 -2.97 2.45
CA GLY A 20 2.88 -2.28 1.16
C GLY A 20 2.96 -3.29 0.04
N VAL A 21 1.85 -3.50 -0.65
CA VAL A 21 1.74 -4.51 -1.70
C VAL A 21 1.18 -3.91 -2.98
N TYR A 22 1.37 -4.64 -4.07
CA TYR A 22 0.94 -4.18 -5.38
C TYR A 22 -0.59 -4.16 -5.45
N THR A 23 -1.17 -3.04 -5.91
CA THR A 23 -2.61 -2.79 -5.84
C THR A 23 -3.43 -3.43 -6.96
N THR A 24 -2.80 -4.03 -7.98
CA THR A 24 -3.55 -4.62 -9.10
C THR A 24 -4.44 -5.77 -8.61
N GLY A 25 -5.74 -5.68 -8.88
CA GLY A 25 -6.72 -6.66 -8.41
C GLY A 25 -7.16 -6.49 -6.95
N ASN A 26 -6.89 -5.34 -6.32
CA ASN A 26 -7.40 -5.06 -4.98
C ASN A 26 -8.94 -4.93 -4.96
N PRO A 27 -9.63 -5.46 -3.92
CA PRO A 27 -11.08 -5.40 -3.83
C PRO A 27 -11.60 -4.07 -3.25
N TYR A 28 -10.72 -3.17 -2.79
CA TYR A 28 -11.09 -1.95 -2.07
C TYR A 28 -11.39 -0.77 -2.99
N GLY A 29 -11.03 -0.84 -4.27
CA GLY A 29 -11.19 0.29 -5.21
C GLY A 29 -10.08 1.35 -5.10
N ILE A 30 -8.90 0.95 -4.62
CA ILE A 30 -7.69 1.75 -4.65
C ILE A 30 -7.10 1.70 -6.07
N ALA A 31 -6.45 2.78 -6.51
CA ALA A 31 -5.79 2.88 -7.80
C ALA A 31 -4.82 1.70 -8.02
N GLU A 32 -4.84 1.14 -9.23
CA GLU A 32 -3.95 0.05 -9.62
C GLU A 32 -2.55 0.55 -9.97
N ASP A 33 -1.62 -0.40 -10.09
CA ASP A 33 -0.25 -0.14 -10.54
C ASP A 33 0.54 0.82 -9.62
N ILE A 34 0.28 0.71 -8.31
CA ILE A 34 1.04 1.36 -7.24
C ILE A 34 1.30 0.35 -6.12
N VAL A 35 2.21 0.70 -5.20
CA VAL A 35 2.40 -0.03 -3.95
C VAL A 35 1.64 0.71 -2.86
N PHE A 36 0.64 0.08 -2.26
CA PHE A 36 -0.18 0.67 -1.21
C PHE A 36 -0.24 -0.26 0.00
N SER A 37 -0.17 0.30 1.20
CA SER A 37 -0.25 -0.48 2.44
C SER A 37 -1.69 -0.92 2.69
N MET A 38 -1.95 -2.23 2.63
CA MET A 38 -3.28 -2.81 2.76
C MET A 38 -3.28 -3.96 3.78
N PRO A 39 -4.45 -4.25 4.39
CA PRO A 39 -4.56 -5.36 5.33
C PRO A 39 -4.51 -6.69 4.58
N CYS A 40 -3.54 -7.52 4.96
CA CYS A 40 -3.26 -8.82 4.34
C CYS A 40 -3.28 -9.93 5.39
N ARG A 41 -3.58 -11.14 4.95
CA ARG A 41 -3.49 -12.39 5.72
C ARG A 41 -2.59 -13.36 4.98
N SER A 42 -1.84 -14.19 5.69
CA SER A 42 -0.95 -15.19 5.11
C SER A 42 -1.21 -16.56 5.72
N LYS A 43 -1.01 -17.60 4.91
CA LYS A 43 -1.02 -19.00 5.35
C LYS A 43 0.33 -19.45 5.89
N GLY A 44 1.32 -18.55 5.95
CA GLY A 44 2.68 -18.85 6.40
C GLY A 44 3.57 -19.49 5.33
N ASP A 45 3.15 -19.43 4.06
CA ASP A 45 3.86 -19.96 2.89
C ASP A 45 4.71 -18.90 2.17
N GLY A 46 4.78 -17.69 2.72
CA GLY A 46 5.45 -16.54 2.11
C GLY A 46 4.55 -15.70 1.21
N ASP A 47 3.34 -16.17 0.91
CA ASP A 47 2.34 -15.44 0.13
C ASP A 47 1.28 -14.80 1.03
N TYR A 48 0.43 -13.94 0.46
CA TYR A 48 -0.62 -13.24 1.19
C TYR A 48 -1.90 -13.06 0.35
N GLU A 49 -3.01 -12.90 1.03
CA GLU A 49 -4.32 -12.55 0.48
C GLU A 49 -4.85 -11.28 1.14
N LEU A 50 -5.56 -10.44 0.39
CA LEU A 50 -6.13 -9.19 0.91
C LEU A 50 -7.37 -9.49 1.78
N ALA A 51 -7.46 -8.85 2.94
CA ALA A 51 -8.54 -9.07 3.90
C ALA A 51 -9.85 -8.39 3.45
N THR A 52 -10.82 -9.14 2.92
CA THR A 52 -12.08 -8.57 2.42
C THR A 52 -13.07 -8.16 3.50
N ASP A 53 -12.87 -8.58 4.73
CA ASP A 53 -13.73 -8.34 5.90
C ASP A 53 -13.46 -6.99 6.59
N VAL A 54 -13.12 -5.96 5.81
CA VAL A 54 -12.80 -4.61 6.31
C VAL A 54 -13.89 -3.64 5.91
N SER A 55 -14.50 -3.01 6.92
CA SER A 55 -15.47 -1.93 6.71
C SER A 55 -14.73 -0.59 6.65
N MET A 56 -15.02 0.20 5.63
CA MET A 56 -14.45 1.55 5.47
C MET A 56 -15.55 2.58 5.69
N ASP A 57 -15.30 3.55 6.57
CA ASP A 57 -16.15 4.74 6.73
C ASP A 57 -15.64 5.89 5.86
N ASP A 58 -16.45 6.94 5.74
CA ASP A 58 -16.12 8.10 4.89
C ASP A 58 -14.83 8.80 5.35
N PHE A 59 -14.57 8.80 6.66
CA PHE A 59 -13.37 9.41 7.23
C PHE A 59 -12.10 8.63 6.82
N LEU A 60 -12.11 7.31 6.94
CA LEU A 60 -11.00 6.46 6.52
C LEU A 60 -10.79 6.57 5.01
N TRP A 61 -11.88 6.57 4.24
CA TRP A 61 -11.81 6.68 2.78
C TRP A 61 -11.18 7.99 2.32
N GLU A 62 -11.55 9.13 2.94
CA GLU A 62 -10.95 10.43 2.62
C GLU A 62 -9.43 10.42 2.87
N ARG A 63 -8.97 9.76 3.94
CA ARG A 63 -7.54 9.65 4.27
C ARG A 63 -6.80 8.73 3.30
N ILE A 64 -7.39 7.60 2.94
CA ILE A 64 -6.85 6.68 1.92
C ILE A 64 -6.68 7.41 0.60
N LYS A 65 -7.68 8.18 0.16
CA LYS A 65 -7.61 8.94 -1.10
C LYS A 65 -6.54 10.02 -1.11
N LYS A 66 -6.25 10.66 0.03
CA LYS A 66 -5.14 11.62 0.13
C LYS A 66 -3.78 10.94 -0.06
N SER A 67 -3.57 9.79 0.58
CA SER A 67 -2.32 9.03 0.42
C SER A 67 -2.20 8.40 -0.97
N GLU A 68 -3.31 7.94 -1.56
CA GLU A 68 -3.35 7.47 -2.95
C GLU A 68 -2.93 8.58 -3.93
N ALA A 69 -3.41 9.80 -3.74
CA ALA A 69 -3.06 10.93 -4.59
C ALA A 69 -1.55 11.26 -4.53
N GLU A 70 -0.94 11.16 -3.35
CA GLU A 70 0.49 11.32 -3.15
C GLU A 70 1.29 10.24 -3.89
N LEU A 71 0.94 8.97 -3.70
CA LEU A 71 1.62 7.85 -4.38
C LEU A 71 1.52 7.93 -5.91
N LEU A 72 0.37 8.40 -6.43
CA LEU A 72 0.21 8.63 -7.87
C LEU A 72 1.08 9.78 -8.39
N ALA A 73 1.30 10.82 -7.58
CA ALA A 73 2.24 11.89 -7.91
C ALA A 73 3.69 11.41 -7.87
N GLU A 74 4.04 10.58 -6.88
CA GLU A 74 5.39 10.00 -6.76
C GLU A 74 5.69 9.10 -7.95
N LYS A 75 4.73 8.24 -8.32
CA LYS A 75 4.81 7.38 -9.50
C LYS A 75 5.14 8.19 -10.76
N LYS A 76 4.44 9.30 -11.00
CA LYS A 76 4.71 10.20 -12.14
C LYS A 76 6.10 10.83 -12.07
N CYS A 77 6.59 11.15 -10.87
CA CYS A 77 7.93 11.68 -10.68
C CYS A 77 9.00 10.65 -11.03
N VAL A 78 8.76 9.36 -10.73
CA VAL A 78 9.67 8.26 -11.06
C VAL A 78 9.39 7.59 -12.41
N ALA A 79 8.53 8.17 -13.27
CA ALA A 79 8.16 7.60 -14.58
C ALA A 79 9.38 7.26 -15.47
N HIS A 80 10.46 8.03 -15.32
CA HIS A 80 11.73 7.82 -16.02
C HIS A 80 12.51 6.59 -15.55
N LEU A 81 12.19 6.03 -14.38
CA LEU A 81 12.78 4.81 -13.80
C LEU A 81 11.85 3.60 -13.97
N THR A 82 10.54 3.82 -14.05
CA THR A 82 9.54 2.75 -14.20
C THR A 82 9.28 2.37 -15.66
N GLY A 83 9.80 3.15 -16.62
CA GLY A 83 9.59 2.92 -18.05
C GLY A 83 8.29 3.53 -18.61
N GLU A 84 7.60 4.37 -17.83
CA GLU A 84 6.37 5.07 -18.23
C GLU A 84 6.62 6.37 -19.01
N GLY A 85 7.89 6.77 -19.17
CA GLY A 85 8.30 7.88 -20.03
C GLY A 85 8.95 9.03 -19.25
N ASN A 86 8.56 10.26 -19.56
CA ASN A 86 9.16 11.44 -18.94
C ASN A 86 8.61 11.66 -17.53
N ALA A 87 9.50 11.96 -16.59
CA ALA A 87 9.15 12.32 -15.22
C ALA A 87 8.37 13.63 -15.14
N PHE A 88 7.35 13.66 -14.28
CA PHE A 88 6.68 14.88 -13.84
C PHE A 88 6.54 14.87 -12.32
N CYS A 89 7.24 15.77 -11.64
CA CYS A 89 7.30 15.83 -10.18
C CYS A 89 6.50 17.04 -9.68
N ASP A 90 5.35 16.76 -9.06
CA ASP A 90 4.49 17.73 -8.37
C ASP A 90 4.15 17.15 -7.00
N LEU A 91 5.15 17.10 -6.13
CA LEU A 91 5.10 16.47 -4.81
C LEU A 91 5.08 17.53 -3.70
N PRO A 92 4.35 17.29 -2.60
CA PRO A 92 4.50 18.10 -1.39
C PRO A 92 5.92 17.93 -0.79
N GLU A 93 6.54 19.02 -0.32
CA GLU A 93 7.94 19.01 0.13
C GLU A 93 8.19 18.27 1.46
N ASP A 94 7.17 18.07 2.31
CA ASP A 94 7.35 17.60 3.69
C ASP A 94 6.36 16.48 4.06
N THR A 95 6.54 15.30 3.46
CA THR A 95 5.80 14.08 3.82
C THR A 95 6.67 12.97 4.38
N MET A 96 7.98 13.22 4.50
CA MET A 96 8.90 12.33 5.20
C MET A 96 8.50 12.21 6.68
N LEU A 97 8.53 10.98 7.21
CA LEU A 97 8.16 10.76 8.60
C LEU A 97 9.24 11.34 9.53
N PRO A 98 8.85 12.06 10.60
CA PRO A 98 9.81 12.56 11.57
C PRO A 98 10.66 11.44 12.18
N GLY A 99 11.99 11.56 12.04
CA GLY A 99 12.94 10.60 12.59
C GLY A 99 13.46 9.56 11.60
N GLU A 100 12.99 9.58 10.34
CA GLU A 100 13.62 8.85 9.24
C GLU A 100 14.77 9.68 8.64
N VAL A 101 15.86 9.01 8.25
CA VAL A 101 17.11 9.61 7.73
C VAL A 101 17.45 9.10 6.35
#